data_AF-A0A836TT69-F1
#
_entry.id   AF-A0A836TT69-F1
#
_cell.length_a   1.000
_cell.length_b   1.000
_cell.length_c   1.000
_cell.angle_alpha   90.00
_cell.angle_beta   90.00
_cell.angle_gamma   90.00
#
_symmetry.space_group_name_H-M   'P 1'
#
loop_
_entity.id
_entity.type
_entity.pdbx_description
1 polymer ?
#
loop_
_entity_poly.entity_id
_entity_poly.type
_entity_poly.pdbx_seq_one_letter_code
_entity_poly.pdbx_strand_id
1 'polypeptide(L)'
;MAMQQRGYDRAELDPSKLIKQTRQYGKSSDPYTPMILASWNSASEVVAQSLNTGTDQLIMWPFSIEQLGARVSALVNARKPFIETESYLGPDRRGAKGRAIGTDSVEVPNALRARVLNRPDLAASPDSIEVARISLERIKINNIAQRISVIAKVLKKHQGDSGYMGARAAPELAAIDKSLGVIRRALVLTEMEYLQSFCNSVEQVTAQLSHAAPDLDSRGVALLEQTALALRVAMDLDEETANAAFRLSDEVAKAI
;
A
#
# COMPACT_ATOMS: atom_id res chain seq x y z
N MET A 1 46.82 -20.42 6.89
CA MET A 1 46.44 -20.62 5.47
C MET A 1 45.40 -19.56 5.13
N ALA A 2 45.87 -18.39 4.69
CA ALA A 2 45.08 -17.17 4.55
C ALA A 2 44.22 -17.26 3.29
N MET A 3 42.90 -17.22 3.47
CA MET A 3 41.95 -17.17 2.36
C MET A 3 41.99 -15.76 1.76
N GLN A 4 42.72 -15.68 0.65
CA GLN A 4 42.97 -14.49 -0.15
C GLN A 4 41.62 -13.89 -0.58
N GLN A 5 41.29 -12.73 0.00
CA GLN A 5 40.18 -11.89 -0.42
C GLN A 5 40.44 -11.43 -1.86
N ARG A 6 39.88 -12.14 -2.85
CA ARG A 6 39.72 -11.60 -4.19
C ARG A 6 38.78 -10.40 -4.09
N GLY A 7 39.32 -9.21 -4.30
CA GLY A 7 38.56 -7.98 -4.46
C GLY A 7 37.58 -8.14 -5.60
N TYR A 8 36.32 -8.39 -5.24
CA TYR A 8 35.20 -8.15 -6.14
C TYR A 8 34.97 -6.65 -6.13
N ASP A 9 35.18 -6.01 -7.27
CA ASP A 9 34.84 -4.61 -7.51
C ASP A 9 33.30 -4.49 -7.47
N ARG A 10 32.77 -4.45 -6.25
CA ARG A 10 31.35 -4.24 -5.98
C ARG A 10 31.11 -2.74 -6.13
N ALA A 11 30.50 -2.34 -7.24
CA ALA A 11 29.43 -1.37 -7.08
C ALA A 11 28.53 -1.94 -5.97
N GLU A 12 28.56 -1.31 -4.81
CA GLU A 12 28.09 -1.85 -3.53
C GLU A 12 26.63 -2.31 -3.68
N LEU A 13 26.45 -3.59 -3.97
CA LEU A 13 25.16 -4.23 -4.18
C LEU A 13 24.46 -4.27 -2.82
N ASP A 14 23.71 -3.22 -2.53
CA ASP A 14 22.82 -3.14 -1.37
C ASP A 14 21.66 -4.13 -1.58
N PRO A 15 21.59 -5.23 -0.82
CA PRO A 15 20.53 -6.22 -0.97
C PRO A 15 19.13 -5.62 -0.81
N SER A 16 19.01 -4.59 0.03
CA SER A 16 17.75 -3.88 0.26
C SER A 16 17.26 -3.17 -0.99
N LYS A 17 18.17 -2.55 -1.74
CA LYS A 17 17.86 -1.91 -3.03
C LYS A 17 17.47 -2.94 -4.06
N LEU A 18 18.19 -4.07 -4.13
CA LEU A 18 17.87 -5.14 -5.07
C LEU A 18 16.46 -5.70 -4.82
N ILE A 19 16.12 -6.02 -3.57
CA ILE A 19 14.78 -6.51 -3.21
C ILE A 19 13.71 -5.49 -3.61
N LYS A 20 13.90 -4.21 -3.24
CA LYS A 20 12.95 -3.15 -3.61
C LYS A 20 12.81 -2.99 -5.12
N GLN A 21 13.90 -3.09 -5.88
CA GLN A 21 13.86 -3.05 -7.35
C GLN A 21 13.12 -4.25 -7.93
N THR A 22 13.28 -5.44 -7.35
CA THR A 22 12.51 -6.60 -7.79
C THR A 22 11.03 -6.43 -7.50
N ARG A 23 10.66 -5.82 -6.36
CA ARG A 23 9.27 -5.47 -6.00
C ARG A 23 8.73 -4.24 -6.75
N GLN A 24 9.35 -3.79 -7.83
CA GLN A 24 8.85 -2.69 -8.67
C GLN A 24 8.31 -3.24 -9.98
N TYR A 25 7.01 -3.00 -10.24
CA TYR A 25 6.40 -3.29 -11.53
C TYR A 25 7.19 -2.59 -12.65
N GLY A 26 7.41 -3.31 -13.76
CA GLY A 26 8.18 -2.81 -14.90
C GLY A 26 9.71 -2.88 -14.75
N LYS A 27 10.25 -3.18 -13.56
CA LYS A 27 11.69 -3.42 -13.35
C LYS A 27 12.05 -4.89 -13.12
N SER A 28 11.04 -5.73 -12.86
CA SER A 28 11.18 -7.17 -12.71
C SER A 28 10.17 -7.87 -13.59
N SER A 29 10.56 -9.01 -14.16
CA SER A 29 9.65 -9.92 -14.85
C SER A 29 8.72 -10.66 -13.89
N ASP A 30 9.11 -10.80 -12.62
CA ASP A 30 8.29 -11.39 -11.56
C ASP A 30 8.51 -10.61 -10.25
N PRO A 31 7.67 -9.60 -9.97
CA PRO A 31 7.68 -8.86 -8.72
C PRO A 31 7.34 -9.71 -7.50
N TYR A 32 6.82 -10.92 -7.69
CA TYR A 32 6.38 -11.83 -6.64
C TYR A 32 7.36 -13.00 -6.44
N THR A 33 8.56 -12.94 -7.04
CA THR A 33 9.62 -13.93 -6.81
C THR A 33 9.84 -14.14 -5.31
N PRO A 34 9.83 -15.39 -4.81
CA PRO A 34 10.13 -15.68 -3.40
C PRO A 34 11.58 -15.34 -3.03
N MET A 35 11.78 -14.62 -1.93
CA MET A 35 13.11 -14.16 -1.49
C MET A 35 13.42 -14.50 -0.03
N ILE A 36 14.60 -15.05 0.21
CA ILE A 36 15.18 -15.21 1.54
C ILE A 36 16.39 -14.29 1.63
N LEU A 37 16.33 -13.31 2.51
CA LEU A 37 17.47 -12.44 2.81
C LEU A 37 18.30 -13.07 3.94
N ALA A 38 19.61 -13.16 3.76
CA ALA A 38 20.54 -13.56 4.81
C ALA A 38 21.26 -12.32 5.36
N SER A 39 21.34 -12.19 6.68
CA SER A 39 22.03 -11.08 7.35
C SER A 39 22.94 -11.61 8.46
N TRP A 40 24.06 -10.95 8.73
CA TRP A 40 24.90 -11.18 9.91
C TRP A 40 24.55 -10.28 11.10
N ASN A 41 23.70 -9.27 10.89
CA ASN A 41 23.44 -8.21 11.84
C ASN A 41 22.04 -8.41 12.42
N SER A 42 22.01 -8.81 13.69
CA SER A 42 20.79 -9.09 14.45
C SER A 42 20.24 -7.87 15.19
N ALA A 43 20.82 -6.68 15.00
CA ALA A 43 20.27 -5.46 15.57
C ALA A 43 18.81 -5.29 15.12
N SER A 44 17.93 -5.00 16.08
CA SER A 44 16.48 -4.96 15.85
C SER A 44 16.10 -4.01 14.72
N GLU A 45 16.76 -2.86 14.65
CA GLU A 45 16.54 -1.83 13.63
C GLU A 45 16.92 -2.33 12.24
N VAL A 46 18.04 -3.06 12.13
CA VAL A 46 18.53 -3.62 10.86
C VAL A 46 17.63 -4.76 10.40
N VAL A 47 17.16 -5.60 11.32
CA VAL A 47 16.18 -6.66 11.05
C VAL A 47 14.87 -6.04 10.55
N ALA A 48 14.35 -5.03 11.24
CA ALA A 48 13.13 -4.33 10.86
C ALA A 48 13.26 -3.67 9.48
N GLN A 49 14.37 -2.95 9.24
CA GLN A 49 14.65 -2.33 7.95
C GLN A 49 14.72 -3.38 6.83
N SER A 50 15.40 -4.50 7.08
CA SER A 50 15.54 -5.61 6.15
C SER A 50 14.18 -6.24 5.80
N LEU A 51 13.31 -6.46 6.77
CA LEU A 51 11.95 -6.98 6.54
C LEU A 51 11.07 -5.98 5.77
N ASN A 52 11.23 -4.68 6.03
CA ASN A 52 10.52 -3.59 5.37
C ASN A 52 10.99 -3.33 3.92
N THR A 53 11.96 -4.10 3.41
CA THR A 53 12.35 -4.06 1.99
C THR A 53 11.38 -4.81 1.08
N GLY A 54 10.56 -5.71 1.64
CA GLY A 54 9.67 -6.59 0.87
C GLY A 54 10.23 -8.00 0.63
N THR A 55 11.33 -8.38 1.30
CA THR A 55 11.80 -9.78 1.34
C THR A 55 10.69 -10.68 1.88
N ASP A 56 10.65 -11.98 1.57
CA ASP A 56 9.67 -12.90 2.15
C ASP A 56 10.12 -13.40 3.54
N GLN A 57 11.37 -13.83 3.63
CA GLN A 57 11.98 -14.35 4.85
C GLN A 57 13.34 -13.67 5.12
N LEU A 58 13.70 -13.60 6.40
CA LEU A 58 15.03 -13.21 6.86
C LEU A 58 15.64 -14.37 7.64
N ILE A 59 16.91 -14.66 7.39
CA ILE A 59 17.68 -15.66 8.13
C ILE A 59 19.00 -15.04 8.62
N MET A 60 19.43 -15.40 9.83
CA MET A 60 20.67 -14.90 10.41
C MET A 60 21.82 -15.84 10.08
N TRP A 61 22.93 -15.28 9.62
CA TRP A 61 24.18 -16.01 9.39
C TRP A 61 25.03 -16.05 10.68
N PRO A 62 25.66 -17.19 11.01
CA PRO A 62 25.56 -18.49 10.34
C PRO A 62 24.22 -19.18 10.62
N PHE A 63 23.72 -19.97 9.65
CA PHE A 63 22.49 -20.77 9.80
C PHE A 63 22.73 -22.25 9.46
N SER A 64 21.94 -23.14 10.05
CA SER A 64 21.96 -24.56 9.70
C SER A 64 21.15 -24.88 8.44
N ILE A 65 21.40 -26.06 7.87
CA ILE A 65 20.60 -26.59 6.76
C ILE A 65 19.14 -26.76 7.18
N GLU A 66 18.87 -27.20 8.42
CA GLU A 66 17.49 -27.31 8.91
C GLU A 66 16.81 -25.94 8.95
N GLN A 67 17.51 -24.88 9.39
CA GLN A 67 16.97 -23.54 9.42
C GLN A 67 16.64 -23.02 8.02
N LEU A 68 17.54 -23.19 7.04
CA LEU A 68 17.28 -22.81 5.66
C LEU A 68 16.13 -23.63 5.06
N GLY A 69 16.12 -24.94 5.27
CA GLY A 69 15.06 -25.85 4.83
C GLY A 69 13.69 -25.46 5.39
N ALA A 70 13.62 -25.04 6.66
CA ALA A 70 12.39 -24.55 7.26
C ALA A 70 11.88 -23.26 6.57
N ARG A 71 12.78 -22.33 6.18
CA ARG A 71 12.40 -21.12 5.43
C ARG A 71 11.88 -21.45 4.04
N VAL A 72 12.54 -22.35 3.32
CA VAL A 72 12.08 -22.82 2.00
C VAL A 72 10.72 -23.51 2.12
N SER A 73 10.55 -24.41 3.09
CA SER A 73 9.28 -25.08 3.36
C SER A 73 8.16 -24.07 3.65
N ALA A 74 8.43 -23.03 4.44
CA ALA A 74 7.46 -21.97 4.71
C ALA A 74 7.07 -21.21 3.43
N LEU A 75 8.01 -20.92 2.52
CA LEU A 75 7.70 -20.28 1.23
C LEU A 75 6.87 -21.15 0.29
N VAL A 76 6.99 -22.47 0.38
CA VAL A 76 6.19 -23.40 -0.42
C VAL A 76 4.79 -23.57 0.17
N ASN A 77 4.71 -23.80 1.48
CA ASN A 77 3.49 -24.32 2.12
C ASN A 77 2.64 -23.23 2.78
N ALA A 78 3.26 -22.14 3.24
CA ALA A 78 2.62 -21.12 4.06
C ALA A 78 3.22 -19.73 3.77
N ARG A 79 3.41 -19.42 2.49
CA ARG A 79 3.84 -18.07 2.08
C ARG A 79 2.78 -17.08 2.53
N LYS A 80 3.22 -15.97 3.12
CA LYS A 80 2.29 -14.92 3.54
C LYS A 80 1.71 -14.22 2.30
N PRO A 81 0.43 -13.84 2.31
CA PRO A 81 -0.15 -13.01 1.27
C PRO A 81 0.53 -11.64 1.25
N PHE A 82 0.45 -10.95 0.12
CA PHE A 82 1.11 -9.67 -0.10
C PHE A 82 0.17 -8.50 0.21
N ILE A 83 0.77 -7.37 0.52
CA ILE A 83 0.12 -6.07 0.62
C ILE A 83 0.89 -5.05 -0.21
N GLU A 84 0.19 -4.02 -0.66
CA GLU A 84 0.79 -2.89 -1.33
C GLU A 84 0.36 -1.57 -0.66
N THR A 85 1.34 -0.70 -0.44
CA THR A 85 1.16 0.67 0.03
C THR A 85 1.96 1.61 -0.87
N GLU A 86 1.87 2.91 -0.64
CA GLU A 86 2.68 3.92 -1.37
C GLU A 86 4.19 3.66 -1.37
N SER A 87 4.72 2.93 -0.38
CA SER A 87 6.17 2.75 -0.18
C SER A 87 6.61 1.31 0.06
N TYR A 88 5.68 0.35 -0.01
CA TYR A 88 5.94 -1.05 0.31
C TYR A 88 5.12 -1.98 -0.58
N LEU A 89 5.80 -2.96 -1.18
CA LEU A 89 5.20 -4.13 -1.80
C LEU A 89 5.89 -5.37 -1.23
N GLY A 90 5.12 -6.28 -0.63
CA GLY A 90 5.67 -7.48 -0.05
C GLY A 90 4.71 -8.20 0.90
N PRO A 91 5.18 -9.27 1.57
CA PRO A 91 4.32 -10.09 2.41
C PRO A 91 3.80 -9.34 3.64
N ASP A 92 2.53 -9.58 4.00
CA ASP A 92 1.86 -8.94 5.12
C ASP A 92 2.61 -9.20 6.44
N ARG A 93 3.10 -8.11 7.03
CA ARG A 93 3.84 -8.14 8.30
C ARG A 93 2.94 -7.93 9.51
N ARG A 94 1.66 -7.60 9.32
CA ARG A 94 0.69 -7.47 10.40
C ARG A 94 0.52 -8.82 11.10
N GLY A 95 0.56 -8.81 12.43
CA GLY A 95 0.29 -10.00 13.24
C GLY A 95 -1.19 -10.41 13.16
N ALA A 96 -1.53 -11.58 13.72
CA ALA A 96 -2.90 -12.10 13.70
C ALA A 96 -3.95 -11.14 14.32
N LYS A 97 -3.55 -10.29 15.28
CA LYS A 97 -4.41 -9.26 15.89
C LYS A 97 -4.62 -8.01 15.01
N GLY A 98 -3.74 -7.79 14.03
CA GLY A 98 -3.80 -6.63 13.11
C GLY A 98 -4.28 -7.01 11.70
N ARG A 99 -4.54 -8.29 11.45
CA ARG A 99 -5.20 -8.75 10.24
C ARG A 99 -6.70 -8.60 10.48
N ALA A 100 -7.30 -7.53 9.97
CA ALA A 100 -8.74 -7.54 9.77
C ALA A 100 -9.07 -8.80 8.97
N ILE A 101 -10.07 -9.57 9.42
CA ILE A 101 -10.43 -10.85 8.80
C ILE A 101 -10.84 -10.57 7.36
N GLY A 102 -9.98 -10.94 6.40
CA GLY A 102 -10.42 -11.40 5.08
C GLY A 102 -10.22 -10.51 3.84
N THR A 103 -9.70 -9.29 3.87
CA THR A 103 -9.79 -8.42 2.65
C THR A 103 -8.55 -7.63 2.23
N ASP A 104 -7.54 -7.48 3.08
CA ASP A 104 -6.49 -6.46 2.81
C ASP A 104 -5.16 -7.05 2.34
N SER A 105 -5.15 -8.29 1.86
CA SER A 105 -3.94 -8.95 1.37
C SER A 105 -4.26 -9.93 0.26
N VAL A 106 -3.34 -10.09 -0.68
CA VAL A 106 -3.53 -10.86 -1.91
C VAL A 106 -2.60 -12.05 -1.94
N GLU A 107 -3.12 -13.23 -2.24
CA GLU A 107 -2.28 -14.37 -2.61
C GLU A 107 -1.67 -14.12 -3.99
N VAL A 108 -0.33 -14.13 -4.05
CA VAL A 108 0.42 -13.81 -5.26
C VAL A 108 0.99 -15.08 -5.90
N PRO A 109 1.31 -15.05 -7.20
CA PRO A 109 2.00 -16.14 -7.87
C PRO A 109 3.25 -16.60 -7.11
N ASN A 110 3.51 -17.90 -7.13
CA ASN A 110 4.60 -18.52 -6.39
C ASN A 110 5.31 -19.54 -7.26
N ALA A 111 6.32 -19.07 -8.00
CA ALA A 111 7.14 -19.90 -8.87
C ALA A 111 7.84 -21.07 -8.12
N LEU A 112 8.23 -20.86 -6.86
CA LEU A 112 8.84 -21.92 -6.04
C LEU A 112 7.84 -23.04 -5.74
N ARG A 113 6.63 -22.69 -5.27
CA ARG A 113 5.56 -23.65 -5.00
C ARG A 113 5.12 -24.37 -6.27
N ALA A 114 5.02 -23.66 -7.39
CA ALA A 114 4.68 -24.23 -8.69
C ALA A 114 5.67 -25.33 -9.11
N ARG A 115 6.97 -25.10 -8.93
CA ARG A 115 8.02 -26.08 -9.23
C ARG A 115 8.01 -27.26 -8.28
N VAL A 116 7.91 -27.02 -6.97
CA VAL A 116 7.98 -28.09 -5.95
C VAL A 116 6.77 -29.02 -6.02
N LEU A 117 5.57 -28.47 -6.26
CA LEU A 117 4.32 -29.25 -6.31
C LEU A 117 3.96 -29.72 -7.72
N ASN A 118 4.78 -29.41 -8.74
CA ASN A 118 4.48 -29.64 -10.15
C ASN A 118 3.11 -29.06 -10.58
N ARG A 119 2.86 -27.82 -10.17
CA ARG A 119 1.61 -27.07 -10.36
C ARG A 119 1.88 -25.79 -11.16
N PRO A 120 1.95 -25.88 -12.51
CA PRO A 120 2.34 -24.74 -13.35
C PRO A 120 1.36 -23.57 -13.28
N ASP A 121 0.10 -23.82 -12.89
CA ASP A 121 -0.93 -22.80 -12.64
C ASP A 121 -0.59 -21.83 -11.50
N LEU A 122 0.32 -22.21 -10.59
CA LEU A 122 0.79 -21.36 -9.50
C LEU A 122 2.00 -20.50 -9.88
N ALA A 123 2.58 -20.71 -11.07
CA ALA A 123 3.75 -19.97 -11.52
C ALA A 123 3.37 -18.54 -11.93
N ALA A 124 4.35 -17.63 -11.89
CA ALA A 124 4.17 -16.29 -12.39
C ALA A 124 4.04 -16.30 -13.93
N SER A 125 2.83 -16.07 -14.42
CA SER A 125 2.51 -15.68 -15.80
C SER A 125 2.16 -14.18 -15.87
N PRO A 126 2.26 -13.53 -17.05
CA PRO A 126 1.82 -12.14 -17.22
C PRO A 126 0.40 -11.89 -16.68
N ASP A 127 -0.54 -12.78 -17.00
CA ASP A 127 -1.94 -12.66 -16.56
C ASP A 127 -2.07 -12.78 -15.04
N SER A 128 -1.40 -13.77 -14.42
CA SER A 128 -1.44 -13.97 -12.97
C SER A 128 -0.79 -12.81 -12.21
N ILE A 129 0.25 -12.20 -12.79
CA ILE A 129 0.92 -11.04 -12.22
C ILE A 129 -0.03 -9.84 -12.24
N GLU A 130 -0.70 -9.64 -13.37
CA GLU A 130 -1.63 -8.53 -13.57
C GLU A 130 -2.86 -8.65 -12.67
N VAL A 131 -3.46 -9.84 -12.57
CA VAL A 131 -4.59 -10.09 -11.65
C VAL A 131 -4.19 -9.79 -10.19
N ALA A 132 -3.02 -10.24 -9.76
CA ALA A 132 -2.52 -9.95 -8.42
C ALA A 132 -2.26 -8.45 -8.21
N ARG A 133 -1.71 -7.77 -9.22
CA ARG A 133 -1.44 -6.33 -9.18
C ARG A 133 -2.73 -5.52 -9.07
N ILE A 134 -3.73 -5.81 -9.91
CA ILE A 134 -5.05 -5.14 -9.87
C ILE A 134 -5.68 -5.33 -8.48
N SER A 135 -5.60 -6.54 -7.93
CA SER A 135 -6.13 -6.84 -6.58
C SER A 135 -5.43 -6.02 -5.49
N LEU A 136 -4.10 -5.93 -5.54
CA LEU A 136 -3.29 -5.15 -4.61
C LEU A 136 -3.55 -3.64 -4.73
N GLU A 137 -3.70 -3.14 -5.96
CA GLU A 137 -4.01 -1.75 -6.26
C GLU A 137 -5.40 -1.36 -5.73
N ARG A 138 -6.41 -2.22 -5.90
CA ARG A 138 -7.76 -2.01 -5.32
C ARG A 138 -7.71 -1.89 -3.79
N ILE A 139 -6.99 -2.79 -3.13
CA ILE A 139 -6.78 -2.74 -1.67
C ILE A 139 -6.03 -1.45 -1.28
N LYS A 140 -5.02 -1.05 -2.05
CA LYS A 140 -4.27 0.18 -1.83
C LYS A 140 -5.17 1.42 -1.93
N ILE A 141 -6.02 1.51 -2.95
CA ILE A 141 -7.00 2.59 -3.11
C ILE A 141 -7.93 2.64 -1.89
N ASN A 142 -8.49 1.50 -1.49
CA ASN A 142 -9.38 1.42 -0.33
C ASN A 142 -8.70 1.93 0.96
N ASN A 143 -7.49 1.44 1.25
CA ASN A 143 -6.72 1.85 2.43
C ASN A 143 -6.41 3.36 2.42
N ILE A 144 -6.11 3.93 1.25
CA ILE A 144 -5.86 5.36 1.12
C ILE A 144 -7.15 6.16 1.32
N ALA A 145 -8.28 5.74 0.75
CA ALA A 145 -9.57 6.39 0.94
C ALA A 145 -10.01 6.38 2.42
N GLN A 146 -9.81 5.25 3.11
CA GLN A 146 -10.02 5.16 4.56
C GLN A 146 -9.13 6.16 5.33
N ARG A 147 -7.85 6.25 4.98
CA ARG A 147 -6.92 7.21 5.60
C ARG A 147 -7.36 8.65 5.39
N ILE A 148 -7.74 9.04 4.17
CA ILE A 148 -8.27 10.38 3.86
C ILE A 148 -9.49 10.69 4.73
N SER A 149 -10.44 9.74 4.83
CA SER A 149 -11.63 9.88 5.68
C SER A 149 -11.27 10.07 7.17
N VAL A 150 -10.27 9.34 7.68
CA VAL A 150 -9.79 9.50 9.06
C VAL A 150 -9.15 10.88 9.26
N ILE A 151 -8.29 11.34 8.34
CA ILE A 151 -7.65 12.66 8.42
C ILE A 151 -8.72 13.76 8.47
N ALA A 152 -9.69 13.72 7.55
CA ALA A 152 -10.77 14.71 7.50
C ALA A 152 -11.60 14.74 8.80
N LYS A 153 -11.93 13.56 9.35
CA LYS A 153 -12.63 13.43 10.63
C LYS A 153 -11.82 14.00 11.80
N VAL A 154 -10.51 13.78 11.82
CA VAL A 154 -9.62 14.30 12.88
C VAL A 154 -9.53 15.84 12.79
N LEU A 155 -9.40 16.40 11.59
CA LEU A 155 -9.41 17.86 11.39
C LEU A 155 -10.72 18.45 11.93
N LYS A 156 -11.87 17.87 11.60
CA LYS A 156 -13.16 18.32 12.14
C LYS A 156 -13.25 18.22 13.65
N LYS A 157 -12.76 17.13 14.25
CA LYS A 157 -12.78 16.95 15.70
C LYS A 157 -12.00 18.03 16.44
N HIS A 158 -10.88 18.48 15.88
CA HIS A 158 -10.02 19.50 16.48
C HIS A 158 -10.34 20.92 15.98
N GLN A 159 -11.51 21.13 15.37
CA GLN A 159 -11.94 22.44 14.92
C GLN A 159 -12.11 23.38 16.12
N GLY A 160 -11.31 24.46 16.15
CA GLY A 160 -11.23 25.41 17.27
C GLY A 160 -10.03 25.19 18.20
N ASP A 161 -9.29 24.09 18.06
CA ASP A 161 -7.99 23.92 18.72
C ASP A 161 -6.90 24.61 17.88
N SER A 162 -6.64 25.89 18.18
CA SER A 162 -5.66 26.70 17.43
C SER A 162 -4.25 26.11 17.46
N GLY A 163 -3.87 25.41 18.53
CA GLY A 163 -2.57 24.76 18.65
C GLY A 163 -2.45 23.57 17.71
N TYR A 164 -3.47 22.70 17.71
CA TYR A 164 -3.54 21.57 16.79
C TYR A 164 -3.60 22.04 15.33
N MET A 165 -4.48 22.99 15.02
CA MET A 165 -4.68 23.46 13.65
C MET A 165 -3.45 24.16 13.09
N GLY A 166 -2.78 25.00 13.90
CA GLY A 166 -1.52 25.64 13.51
C GLY A 166 -0.42 24.63 13.16
N ALA A 167 -0.38 23.49 13.85
CA ALA A 167 0.64 22.46 13.63
C ALA A 167 0.27 21.41 12.57
N ARG A 168 -1.02 21.09 12.40
CA ARG A 168 -1.48 19.91 11.64
C ARG A 168 -2.33 20.21 10.42
N ALA A 169 -3.03 21.35 10.33
CA ALA A 169 -3.94 21.60 9.22
C ALA A 169 -3.26 21.49 7.84
N ALA A 170 -2.20 22.27 7.62
CA ALA A 170 -1.46 22.26 6.35
C ALA A 170 -0.83 20.90 5.99
N PRO A 171 -0.07 20.21 6.87
CA PRO A 171 0.53 18.92 6.51
C PRO A 171 -0.49 17.81 6.28
N GLU A 172 -1.63 17.83 6.99
CA GLU A 172 -2.71 16.85 6.79
C GLU A 172 -3.42 17.06 5.44
N LEU A 173 -3.71 18.31 5.06
CA LEU A 173 -4.28 18.64 3.74
C LEU A 173 -3.31 18.27 2.61
N ALA A 174 -2.01 18.56 2.75
CA ALA A 174 -1.00 18.14 1.79
C ALA A 174 -0.87 16.61 1.69
N ALA A 175 -1.06 15.89 2.80
CA ALA A 175 -1.10 14.44 2.80
C ALA A 175 -2.32 13.90 2.04
N ILE A 176 -3.50 14.52 2.18
CA ILE A 176 -4.70 14.18 1.39
C ILE A 176 -4.44 14.38 -0.11
N ASP A 177 -3.92 15.54 -0.50
CA ASP A 177 -3.63 15.85 -1.90
C ASP A 177 -2.68 14.82 -2.54
N LYS A 178 -1.56 14.54 -1.87
CA LYS A 178 -0.62 13.49 -2.29
C LYS A 178 -1.29 12.12 -2.43
N SER A 179 -2.18 11.78 -1.50
CA SER A 179 -2.94 10.53 -1.48
C SER A 179 -3.86 10.40 -2.69
N LEU A 180 -4.58 11.47 -3.03
CA LEU A 180 -5.47 11.52 -4.19
C LEU A 180 -4.68 11.34 -5.49
N GLY A 181 -3.50 11.94 -5.59
CA GLY A 181 -2.59 11.74 -6.72
C GLY A 181 -2.17 10.27 -6.89
N VAL A 182 -2.01 9.51 -5.79
CA VAL A 182 -1.74 8.07 -5.85
C VAL A 182 -2.96 7.30 -6.33
N ILE A 183 -4.16 7.58 -5.79
CA ILE A 183 -5.41 6.93 -6.20
C ILE A 183 -5.64 7.12 -7.70
N ARG A 184 -5.53 8.35 -8.22
CA ARG A 184 -5.78 8.65 -9.64
C ARG A 184 -4.94 7.82 -10.60
N ARG A 185 -3.66 7.59 -10.29
CA ARG A 185 -2.78 6.75 -11.11
C ARG A 185 -3.20 5.28 -11.09
N ALA A 186 -3.83 4.82 -10.02
CA ALA A 186 -4.30 3.45 -9.88
C ALA A 186 -5.67 3.22 -10.53
N LEU A 187 -6.56 4.22 -10.58
CA LEU A 187 -7.93 4.06 -11.09
C LEU A 187 -8.02 3.51 -12.52
N VAL A 188 -7.11 3.95 -13.40
CA VAL A 188 -7.04 3.49 -14.80
C VAL A 188 -6.73 1.99 -14.87
N LEU A 189 -5.81 1.53 -14.03
CA LEU A 189 -5.40 0.13 -13.99
C LEU A 189 -6.48 -0.77 -13.41
N THR A 190 -7.24 -0.28 -12.44
CA THR A 190 -8.24 -1.07 -11.71
C THR A 190 -9.64 -1.04 -12.31
N GLU A 191 -9.82 -0.31 -13.43
CA GLU A 191 -11.12 -0.06 -14.07
C GLU A 191 -12.13 0.59 -13.09
N MET A 192 -11.66 1.55 -12.27
CA MET A 192 -12.49 2.23 -11.26
C MET A 192 -12.69 3.72 -11.60
N GLU A 193 -12.87 4.02 -12.88
CA GLU A 193 -12.94 5.40 -13.38
C GLU A 193 -14.12 6.21 -12.78
N TYR A 194 -15.20 5.54 -12.37
CA TYR A 194 -16.33 6.17 -11.69
C TYR A 194 -15.94 6.91 -10.39
N LEU A 195 -14.83 6.51 -9.74
CA LEU A 195 -14.33 7.19 -8.54
C LEU A 195 -13.66 8.54 -8.81
N GLN A 196 -13.41 8.89 -10.08
CA GLN A 196 -12.77 10.16 -10.44
C GLN A 196 -13.59 11.35 -9.94
N SER A 197 -14.91 11.30 -10.04
CA SER A 197 -15.81 12.37 -9.56
C SER A 197 -15.64 12.62 -8.06
N PHE A 198 -15.62 11.56 -7.26
CA PHE A 198 -15.38 11.61 -5.81
C PHE A 198 -13.98 12.15 -5.48
N CYS A 199 -12.95 11.70 -6.21
CA CYS A 199 -11.59 12.21 -6.03
C CYS A 199 -11.51 13.71 -6.33
N ASN A 200 -12.17 14.18 -7.40
CA ASN A 200 -12.23 15.59 -7.77
C ASN A 200 -12.91 16.43 -6.68
N SER A 201 -14.01 15.93 -6.11
CA SER A 201 -14.72 16.62 -5.03
C SER A 201 -13.84 16.79 -3.78
N VAL A 202 -13.12 15.73 -3.36
CA VAL A 202 -12.21 15.82 -2.21
C VAL A 202 -11.05 16.77 -2.51
N GLU A 203 -10.46 16.69 -3.71
CA GLU A 203 -9.34 17.55 -4.14
C GLU A 203 -9.74 19.03 -4.13
N GLN A 204 -10.92 19.36 -4.69
CA GLN A 204 -11.41 20.74 -4.76
C GLN A 204 -11.56 21.34 -3.37
N VAL A 205 -12.17 20.61 -2.43
CA VAL A 205 -12.35 21.08 -1.04
C VAL A 205 -11.01 21.18 -0.32
N THR A 206 -10.12 20.20 -0.53
CA THR A 206 -8.76 20.20 0.05
C THR A 206 -7.96 21.41 -0.44
N ALA A 207 -8.03 21.74 -1.72
CA ALA A 207 -7.35 22.90 -2.31
C ALA A 207 -7.88 24.22 -1.74
N GLN A 208 -9.21 24.36 -1.63
CA GLN A 208 -9.84 25.53 -1.01
C GLN A 208 -9.37 25.73 0.44
N LEU A 209 -9.41 24.66 1.26
CA LEU A 209 -8.95 24.70 2.65
C LEU A 209 -7.45 24.97 2.77
N SER A 210 -6.65 24.49 1.84
CA SER A 210 -5.19 24.70 1.86
C SER A 210 -4.80 26.17 1.74
N HIS A 211 -5.61 26.98 1.03
CA HIS A 211 -5.42 28.43 0.95
C HIS A 211 -5.82 29.17 2.24
N ALA A 212 -6.73 28.60 3.04
CA ALA A 212 -7.19 29.17 4.30
C ALA A 212 -6.38 28.69 5.53
N ALA A 213 -5.54 27.66 5.36
CA ALA A 213 -4.77 27.09 6.46
C ALA A 213 -3.84 28.14 7.12
N PRO A 214 -3.73 28.17 8.46
CA PRO A 214 -4.30 27.22 9.42
C PRO A 214 -5.73 27.53 9.88
N ASP A 215 -6.32 28.67 9.49
CA ASP A 215 -7.65 29.10 9.92
C ASP A 215 -8.74 28.49 9.02
N LEU A 216 -8.97 27.19 9.21
CA LEU A 216 -9.93 26.43 8.42
C LEU A 216 -11.37 26.75 8.84
N ASP A 217 -12.20 27.14 7.87
CA ASP A 217 -13.59 27.45 8.14
C ASP A 217 -14.41 26.18 8.45
N SER A 218 -15.40 26.35 9.33
CA SER A 218 -16.25 25.25 9.81
C SER A 218 -16.98 24.49 8.71
N ARG A 219 -17.38 25.18 7.64
CA ARG A 219 -18.17 24.60 6.56
C ARG A 219 -17.27 23.80 5.64
N GLY A 220 -16.09 24.34 5.29
CA GLY A 220 -15.10 23.64 4.49
C GLY A 220 -14.60 22.36 5.16
N VAL A 221 -14.32 22.38 6.47
CA VAL A 221 -13.90 21.17 7.19
C VAL A 221 -15.02 20.12 7.26
N ALA A 222 -16.27 20.53 7.46
CA ALA A 222 -17.41 19.62 7.40
C ALA A 222 -17.61 19.03 6.00
N LEU A 223 -17.44 19.83 4.96
CA LEU A 223 -17.54 19.41 3.57
C LEU A 223 -16.39 18.44 3.20
N LEU A 224 -15.18 18.66 3.71
CA LEU A 224 -14.06 17.74 3.54
C LEU A 224 -14.35 16.38 4.16
N GLU A 225 -14.90 16.35 5.39
CA GLU A 225 -15.31 15.09 6.02
C GLU A 225 -16.38 14.36 5.19
N GLN A 226 -17.38 15.08 4.69
CA GLN A 226 -18.46 14.50 3.89
C GLN A 226 -17.96 13.93 2.55
N THR A 227 -17.18 14.71 1.81
CA THR A 227 -16.62 14.27 0.52
C THR A 227 -15.64 13.10 0.69
N ALA A 228 -14.79 13.13 1.73
CA ALA A 228 -13.89 12.03 2.06
C ALA A 228 -14.64 10.75 2.48
N LEU A 229 -15.73 10.90 3.23
CA LEU A 229 -16.62 9.79 3.56
C LEU A 229 -17.31 9.22 2.32
N ALA A 230 -17.78 10.08 1.42
CA ALA A 230 -18.41 9.66 0.17
C ALA A 230 -17.43 8.86 -0.71
N LEU A 231 -16.19 9.33 -0.87
CA LEU A 231 -15.13 8.58 -1.57
C LEU A 231 -14.91 7.19 -0.95
N ARG A 232 -14.85 7.11 0.38
CA ARG A 232 -14.67 5.83 1.09
C ARG A 232 -15.86 4.90 0.87
N VAL A 233 -17.09 5.39 0.99
CA VAL A 233 -18.30 4.58 0.83
C VAL A 233 -18.46 4.11 -0.61
N ALA A 234 -18.10 4.94 -1.60
CA ALA A 234 -18.13 4.56 -3.01
C ALA A 234 -17.23 3.35 -3.34
N MET A 235 -16.18 3.09 -2.53
CA MET A 235 -15.35 1.88 -2.68
C MET A 235 -16.09 0.57 -2.36
N ASP A 236 -17.11 0.64 -1.51
CA ASP A 236 -17.87 -0.52 -1.05
C ASP A 236 -19.13 -0.76 -1.90
N LEU A 237 -19.43 0.14 -2.85
CA LEU A 237 -20.59 0.09 -3.71
C LEU A 237 -20.23 -0.39 -5.12
N ASP A 238 -21.21 -0.94 -5.83
CA ASP A 238 -21.11 -1.09 -7.28
C ASP A 238 -21.17 0.27 -7.99
N GLU A 239 -20.66 0.32 -9.22
CA GLU A 239 -20.52 1.55 -10.00
C GLU A 239 -21.87 2.27 -10.23
N GLU A 240 -22.94 1.53 -10.52
CA GLU A 240 -24.26 2.12 -10.79
C GLU A 240 -24.79 2.80 -9.53
N THR A 241 -24.73 2.10 -8.39
CA THR A 241 -25.18 2.63 -7.10
C THR A 241 -24.34 3.84 -6.66
N ALA A 242 -23.02 3.79 -6.83
CA ALA A 242 -22.13 4.90 -6.49
C ALA A 242 -22.44 6.15 -7.32
N ASN A 243 -22.61 5.99 -8.65
CA ASN A 243 -22.91 7.10 -9.56
C ASN A 243 -24.30 7.72 -9.29
N ALA A 244 -25.30 6.89 -8.98
CA ALA A 244 -26.63 7.37 -8.60
C ALA A 244 -26.59 8.20 -7.32
N ALA A 245 -25.89 7.73 -6.28
CA ALA A 245 -25.71 8.44 -5.02
C ALA A 245 -24.97 9.79 -5.22
N PHE A 246 -23.94 9.81 -6.06
CA PHE A 246 -23.19 11.04 -6.37
C PHE A 246 -24.09 12.09 -7.05
N ARG A 247 -24.84 11.70 -8.08
CA ARG A 247 -25.77 12.60 -8.79
C ARG A 247 -26.83 13.19 -7.86
N LEU A 248 -27.40 12.37 -6.97
CA LEU A 248 -28.36 12.85 -5.97
C LEU A 248 -27.74 13.90 -5.05
N SER A 249 -26.52 13.65 -4.56
CA SER A 249 -25.83 14.60 -3.70
C SER A 249 -25.50 15.91 -4.42
N ASP A 250 -25.11 15.85 -5.69
CA ASP A 250 -24.80 17.04 -6.51
C ASP A 250 -26.06 17.89 -6.76
N GLU A 251 -27.19 17.26 -7.09
CA GLU A 251 -28.47 17.97 -7.27
C GLU A 251 -28.99 18.60 -5.98
N VAL A 252 -28.82 17.92 -4.84
CA VAL A 252 -29.16 18.50 -3.52
C VAL A 252 -28.25 19.69 -3.20
N ALA A 253 -26.95 19.61 -3.51
CA ALA A 253 -26.01 20.70 -3.28
C ALA A 253 -26.30 21.94 -4.13
N LYS A 254 -26.80 21.78 -5.37
CA LYS A 254 -27.24 22.90 -6.23
C LYS A 254 -28.54 23.54 -5.80
N ALA A 255 -29.37 22.83 -5.03
CA ALA A 255 -30.68 23.30 -4.58
C ALA A 255 -30.63 24.14 -3.28
N ILE A 256 -29.45 24.28 -2.67
CA ILE A 256 -29.18 25.03 -1.43
C ILE A 256 -28.32 26.25 -1.74
#